data_AF-A0A0S2CG34-F1
#
_entry.id   AF-A0A0S2CG34-F1
#
_cell.length_a   1.000
_cell.length_b   1.000
_cell.length_c   1.000
_cell.angle_alpha   90.00
_cell.angle_beta   90.00
_cell.angle_gamma   90.00
#
_symmetry.space_group_name_H-M   'P 1'
#
loop_
_entity.id
_entity.type
_entity.pdbx_description
1 polymer ?
#
loop_
_entity_poly.entity_id
_entity_poly.type
_entity_poly.pdbx_seq_one_letter_code
_entity_poly.pdbx_strand_id
1 'polypeptide(L)'
;MSIRGKILVIRDYISKLQLNHFESSFFEIELMRYASKIYGSGRSGFSNLAFRISGGKSEFISIHDYFTDNQKYNIFMKYINQLEIHPYAKAFSYLHLYIIANNLMLDISIQKRMIENAIMLVNNTRSYMYYFIYMYLLLQEEKYFEVEAYIKEKCTTDRDYFFSYLFQIDGYDNTLLYSFLFFEFLKIQDIIKYPFICFILCKLFDVIKIHKLKCDINDKLYLERLNTIVNFLNTFSECNVNFNYSTGAVYRVENQLSYKIGKILINTKDIKSILKAPIEIIMSVLEHKRKVKFIKRLSILIKNMLCPLLNHIQIFMRLYD
;
A
#
# COMPACT_ATOMS: atom_id res chain seq x y z
N MET A 1 39.03 -37.80 -20.50
CA MET A 1 37.64 -37.31 -20.65
C MET A 1 37.52 -36.02 -19.84
N SER A 2 37.57 -34.87 -20.51
CA SER A 2 37.51 -33.55 -19.88
C SER A 2 36.08 -33.29 -19.40
N ILE A 3 35.85 -33.32 -18.08
CA ILE A 3 34.54 -33.04 -17.49
C ILE A 3 34.38 -31.52 -17.44
N ARG A 4 33.79 -30.93 -18.50
CA ARG A 4 33.10 -29.63 -18.35
C ARG A 4 31.97 -29.83 -17.34
N GLY A 5 31.94 -28.97 -16.32
CA GLY A 5 31.28 -29.20 -15.03
C GLY A 5 29.86 -29.77 -15.12
N LYS A 6 29.63 -30.92 -14.49
CA LYS A 6 28.29 -31.44 -14.23
C LYS A 6 27.64 -30.58 -13.15
N ILE A 7 26.52 -29.95 -13.45
CA ILE A 7 25.65 -29.35 -12.43
C ILE A 7 24.92 -30.51 -11.75
N LEU A 8 25.10 -30.64 -10.44
CA LEU A 8 24.42 -31.64 -9.63
C LEU A 8 23.25 -30.97 -8.90
N VAL A 9 22.04 -31.49 -9.10
CA VAL A 9 20.86 -31.01 -8.40
C VAL A 9 20.58 -31.97 -7.25
N ILE A 10 20.62 -31.48 -6.01
CA ILE A 10 20.57 -32.33 -4.83
C ILE A 10 19.28 -33.17 -4.72
N ARG A 11 18.18 -32.63 -5.25
CA ARG A 11 16.88 -33.32 -5.33
C ARG A 11 16.96 -34.64 -6.10
N ASP A 12 17.85 -34.76 -7.08
CA ASP A 12 18.07 -35.98 -7.86
C ASP A 12 18.71 -37.12 -7.04
N TYR A 13 19.32 -36.76 -5.90
CA TYR A 13 19.96 -37.69 -4.97
C TYR A 13 19.07 -37.97 -3.76
N ILE A 14 18.43 -36.94 -3.19
CA ILE A 14 17.51 -37.07 -2.06
C ILE A 14 16.37 -38.05 -2.38
N SER A 15 15.82 -37.97 -3.59
CA SER A 15 14.75 -38.88 -4.05
C SER A 15 15.16 -40.36 -4.06
N LYS A 16 16.44 -40.65 -4.27
CA LYS A 16 16.98 -42.02 -4.25
C LYS A 16 17.23 -42.53 -2.83
N LEU A 17 17.49 -41.63 -1.89
CA LEU A 17 17.81 -41.94 -0.50
C LEU A 17 16.55 -42.07 0.39
N GLN A 18 15.37 -41.75 -0.14
CA GLN A 18 14.08 -41.82 0.57
C GLN A 18 14.07 -41.05 1.91
N LEU A 19 14.83 -39.96 2.00
CA LEU A 19 14.93 -39.13 3.20
C LEU A 19 13.63 -38.37 3.45
N ASN A 20 13.25 -38.20 4.71
CA ASN A 20 12.18 -37.29 5.09
C ASN A 20 12.61 -35.81 4.97
N HIS A 21 11.69 -34.87 5.15
CA HIS A 21 11.98 -33.44 5.00
C HIS A 21 13.10 -32.93 5.93
N PHE A 22 13.12 -33.41 7.18
CA PHE A 22 14.10 -33.00 8.17
C PHE A 22 15.49 -33.57 7.84
N GLU A 23 15.56 -34.86 7.52
CA GLU A 23 16.79 -35.54 7.09
C GLU A 23 17.36 -34.92 5.82
N SER A 24 16.49 -34.60 4.85
CA SER A 24 16.87 -33.92 3.61
C SER A 24 17.50 -32.56 3.88
N SER A 25 16.92 -31.78 4.80
CA SER A 25 17.44 -30.47 5.20
C SER A 25 18.84 -30.57 5.81
N PHE A 26 19.06 -31.54 6.71
CA PHE A 26 20.38 -31.77 7.32
C PHE A 26 21.39 -32.29 6.30
N PHE A 27 20.98 -33.18 5.41
CA PHE A 27 21.82 -33.71 4.35
C PHE A 27 22.31 -32.60 3.40
N GLU A 28 21.44 -31.66 3.03
CA GLU A 28 21.80 -30.49 2.21
C GLU A 28 22.83 -29.59 2.91
N ILE A 29 22.64 -29.33 4.21
CA ILE A 29 23.59 -28.53 5.01
C ILE A 29 24.94 -29.24 5.11
N GLU A 30 24.93 -30.55 5.42
CA GLU A 30 26.13 -31.36 5.54
C GLU A 30 26.91 -31.40 4.21
N LEU A 31 26.22 -31.57 3.08
CA LEU A 31 26.85 -31.52 1.78
C LEU A 31 27.45 -30.14 1.49
N MET A 32 26.67 -29.07 1.75
CA MET A 32 27.08 -27.69 1.49
C MET A 32 28.33 -27.30 2.31
N ARG A 33 28.53 -27.86 3.50
CA ARG A 33 29.70 -27.58 4.35
C ARG A 33 31.03 -27.95 3.70
N TYR A 34 31.05 -28.89 2.75
CA TYR A 34 32.25 -29.31 2.04
C TYR A 34 32.56 -28.44 0.81
N ALA A 35 31.68 -27.48 0.49
CA ALA A 35 31.88 -26.62 -0.67
C ALA A 35 33.07 -25.67 -0.46
N SER A 36 33.86 -25.43 -1.50
CA SER A 36 34.90 -24.40 -1.49
C SER A 36 34.30 -22.99 -1.51
N LYS A 37 33.14 -22.82 -2.16
CA LYS A 37 32.36 -21.57 -2.19
C LYS A 37 30.90 -21.86 -1.91
N ILE A 38 30.26 -21.01 -1.12
CA ILE A 38 28.84 -21.08 -0.80
C ILE A 38 28.18 -19.80 -1.34
N TYR A 39 27.28 -19.96 -2.32
CA TYR A 39 26.44 -18.88 -2.82
C TYR A 39 25.11 -18.90 -2.03
N GLY A 40 24.92 -17.92 -1.15
CA GLY A 40 23.76 -17.85 -0.26
C GLY A 40 22.91 -16.60 -0.50
N SER A 41 21.63 -16.65 -0.13
CA SER A 41 20.71 -15.50 -0.16
C SER A 41 20.94 -14.53 1.02
N GLY A 42 22.18 -14.08 1.20
CA GLY A 42 22.62 -13.20 2.28
C GLY A 42 22.44 -13.81 3.67
N ARG A 43 21.24 -13.65 4.26
CA ARG A 43 20.90 -14.04 5.64
C ARG A 43 20.30 -15.44 5.78
N SER A 44 20.34 -16.29 4.74
CA SER A 44 19.79 -17.65 4.84
C SER A 44 20.43 -18.44 5.99
N GLY A 45 19.60 -18.91 6.92
CA GLY A 45 20.03 -19.71 8.06
C GLY A 45 20.70 -21.02 7.62
N PHE A 46 20.27 -21.60 6.49
CA PHE A 46 20.84 -22.85 5.95
C PHE A 46 22.28 -22.67 5.49
N SER A 47 22.53 -21.72 4.60
CA SER A 47 23.87 -21.49 4.06
C SER A 47 24.83 -20.94 5.13
N ASN A 48 24.32 -20.09 6.03
CA ASN A 48 25.10 -19.61 7.17
C ASN A 48 25.46 -20.73 8.15
N LEU A 49 24.54 -21.66 8.41
CA LEU A 49 24.81 -22.81 9.26
C LEU A 49 25.87 -23.72 8.63
N ALA A 50 25.73 -24.07 7.35
CA ALA A 50 26.72 -24.85 6.60
C ALA A 50 28.12 -24.23 6.64
N PHE A 51 28.21 -22.91 6.38
CA PHE A 51 29.45 -22.16 6.49
C PHE A 51 30.07 -22.24 7.90
N ARG A 52 29.26 -22.05 8.95
CA ARG A 52 29.74 -22.07 10.34
C ARG A 52 30.23 -23.45 10.76
N ILE A 53 29.49 -24.53 10.46
CA ILE A 53 29.90 -25.90 10.83
C ILE A 53 31.13 -26.37 10.05
N SER A 54 31.41 -25.79 8.86
CA SER A 54 32.66 -26.02 8.13
C SER A 54 33.90 -25.42 8.81
N GLY A 55 33.71 -24.63 9.87
CA GLY A 55 34.75 -23.83 10.50
C GLY A 55 35.07 -22.53 9.73
N GLY A 56 34.13 -22.06 8.89
CA GLY A 56 34.30 -20.83 8.11
C GLY A 56 35.33 -20.93 6.98
N LYS A 57 35.60 -22.13 6.48
CA LYS A 57 36.66 -22.38 5.48
C LYS A 57 36.24 -22.06 4.04
N SER A 58 34.94 -22.07 3.75
CA SER A 58 34.40 -21.77 2.42
C SER A 58 34.36 -20.27 2.16
N GLU A 59 34.54 -19.85 0.91
CA GLU A 59 34.23 -18.47 0.51
C GLU A 59 32.70 -18.29 0.51
N PHE A 60 32.17 -17.39 1.35
CA PHE A 60 30.74 -17.13 1.41
C PHE A 60 30.38 -15.91 0.55
N ILE A 61 29.54 -16.12 -0.46
CA ILE A 61 29.15 -15.11 -1.43
C ILE A 61 27.64 -14.91 -1.35
N SER A 62 27.24 -13.67 -1.05
CA SER A 62 25.84 -13.27 -1.15
C SER A 62 25.45 -13.14 -2.63
N ILE A 63 24.42 -13.88 -3.06
CA ILE A 63 23.93 -13.80 -4.44
C ILE A 63 23.35 -12.41 -4.76
N HIS A 64 22.92 -11.67 -3.74
CA HIS A 64 22.41 -10.31 -3.90
C HIS A 64 23.53 -9.32 -4.27
N ASP A 65 24.76 -9.61 -3.87
CA ASP A 65 25.92 -8.71 -4.05
C ASP A 65 26.85 -9.16 -5.17
N TYR A 66 26.58 -10.33 -5.76
CA TYR A 66 27.45 -10.93 -6.78
C TYR A 66 27.52 -10.10 -8.08
N PHE A 67 26.43 -9.42 -8.43
CA PHE A 67 26.36 -8.53 -9.60
C PHE A 67 26.11 -7.10 -9.15
N THR A 68 26.73 -6.14 -9.84
CA THR A 68 26.35 -4.72 -9.71
C THR A 68 24.93 -4.48 -10.23
N ASP A 69 24.28 -3.41 -9.78
CA ASP A 69 22.92 -3.09 -10.24
C ASP A 69 22.83 -2.89 -11.76
N ASN A 70 23.86 -2.31 -12.39
CA ASN A 70 23.97 -2.23 -13.85
C ASN A 70 24.04 -3.60 -14.52
N GLN A 71 24.83 -4.53 -13.97
CA GLN A 71 24.91 -5.91 -14.50
C GLN A 71 23.58 -6.64 -14.31
N LYS A 72 22.95 -6.54 -13.12
CA LYS A 72 21.63 -7.13 -12.86
C LYS A 72 20.62 -6.60 -13.86
N TYR A 73 20.52 -5.28 -14.04
CA TYR A 73 19.61 -4.65 -14.99
C TYR A 73 19.77 -5.23 -16.39
N ASN A 74 21.02 -5.28 -16.90
CA ASN A 74 21.32 -5.80 -18.23
C ASN A 74 20.97 -7.29 -18.39
N ILE A 75 21.23 -8.10 -17.36
CA ILE A 75 20.88 -9.53 -17.35
C ILE A 75 19.35 -9.71 -17.39
N PHE A 76 18.62 -9.00 -16.52
CA PHE A 76 17.16 -9.06 -16.50
C PHE A 76 16.57 -8.63 -17.85
N MET A 77 16.97 -7.46 -18.37
CA MET A 77 16.48 -6.96 -19.65
C MET A 77 16.75 -7.91 -20.81
N LYS A 78 17.90 -8.61 -20.80
CA LYS A 78 18.24 -9.60 -21.83
C LYS A 78 17.33 -10.84 -21.77
N TYR A 79 17.05 -11.36 -20.58
CA TYR A 79 16.46 -12.70 -20.43
C TYR A 79 15.00 -12.73 -19.99
N ILE A 80 14.43 -11.64 -19.45
CA ILE A 80 13.06 -11.63 -18.87
C ILE A 80 11.97 -12.07 -19.86
N ASN A 81 12.19 -11.87 -21.16
CA ASN A 81 11.28 -12.29 -22.23
C ASN A 81 11.71 -13.57 -22.96
N GLN A 82 12.91 -14.09 -22.67
CA GLN A 82 13.42 -15.33 -23.26
C GLN A 82 13.12 -16.54 -22.38
N LEU A 83 12.99 -16.34 -21.07
CA LEU A 83 12.70 -17.40 -20.12
C LEU A 83 11.19 -17.64 -20.02
N GLU A 84 10.79 -18.87 -20.29
CA GLU A 84 9.42 -19.34 -20.09
C GLU A 84 9.26 -19.77 -18.62
N ILE A 85 8.77 -18.85 -17.80
CA ILE A 85 8.56 -19.05 -16.35
C ILE A 85 7.13 -18.69 -15.97
N HIS A 86 6.68 -19.24 -14.84
CA HIS A 86 5.34 -19.00 -14.31
C HIS A 86 5.02 -17.49 -14.20
N PRO A 87 3.79 -17.02 -14.52
CA PRO A 87 3.42 -15.60 -14.48
C PRO A 87 3.79 -14.88 -13.17
N TYR A 88 3.53 -15.49 -12.00
CA TYR A 88 3.96 -14.93 -10.71
C TYR A 88 5.48 -14.75 -10.59
N ALA A 89 6.28 -15.71 -11.06
CA ALA A 89 7.74 -15.60 -11.03
C ALA A 89 8.22 -14.49 -11.97
N LYS A 90 7.56 -14.32 -13.12
CA LYS A 90 7.85 -13.24 -14.06
C LYS A 90 7.43 -11.86 -13.51
N ALA A 91 6.28 -11.76 -12.87
CA ALA A 91 5.83 -10.53 -12.19
C ALA A 91 6.79 -10.14 -11.06
N PHE A 92 7.24 -11.11 -10.27
CA PHE A 92 8.25 -10.90 -9.24
C PHE A 92 9.61 -10.49 -9.83
N SER A 93 9.96 -11.00 -11.01
CA SER A 93 11.15 -10.55 -11.74
C SER A 93 11.05 -9.09 -12.17
N TYR A 94 9.86 -8.64 -12.61
CA TYR A 94 9.61 -7.23 -12.90
C TYR A 94 9.66 -6.33 -11.66
N LEU A 95 9.26 -6.82 -10.48
CA LEU A 95 9.45 -6.10 -9.21
C LEU A 95 10.93 -5.87 -8.93
N HIS A 96 11.76 -6.90 -9.05
CA HIS A 96 13.21 -6.76 -8.88
C HIS A 96 13.81 -5.79 -9.89
N LEU A 97 13.36 -5.86 -11.13
CA LEU A 97 13.81 -4.96 -12.18
C LEU A 97 13.43 -3.50 -11.89
N TYR A 98 12.24 -3.25 -11.33
CA TYR A 98 11.83 -1.95 -10.81
C TYR A 98 12.75 -1.46 -9.68
N ILE A 99 13.04 -2.31 -8.68
CA ILE A 99 13.94 -1.94 -7.56
C ILE A 99 15.31 -1.53 -8.09
N ILE A 100 15.87 -2.31 -9.01
CA ILE A 100 17.15 -2.01 -9.66
C ILE A 100 17.07 -0.69 -10.44
N ALA A 101 16.00 -0.48 -11.23
CA ALA A 101 15.80 0.75 -11.99
C ALA A 101 15.71 1.99 -11.07
N ASN A 102 15.05 1.86 -9.92
CA ASN A 102 14.98 2.91 -8.91
C ASN A 102 16.35 3.21 -8.29
N ASN A 103 17.13 2.18 -7.93
CA ASN A 103 18.50 2.35 -7.42
C ASN A 103 19.43 3.04 -8.43
N LEU A 104 19.25 2.75 -9.71
CA LEU A 104 19.97 3.38 -10.81
C LEU A 104 19.42 4.76 -11.19
N MET A 105 18.39 5.27 -10.47
CA MET A 105 17.73 6.54 -10.74
C MET A 105 17.24 6.69 -12.19
N LEU A 106 16.76 5.61 -12.80
CA LEU A 106 16.21 5.66 -14.15
C LEU A 106 14.88 6.43 -14.16
N ASP A 107 14.52 6.96 -15.34
CA ASP A 107 13.28 7.72 -15.52
C ASP A 107 12.04 7.01 -14.98
N ILE A 108 11.14 7.77 -14.35
CA ILE A 108 9.88 7.24 -13.80
C ILE A 108 9.07 6.47 -14.86
N SER A 109 9.11 6.91 -16.11
CA SER A 109 8.44 6.22 -17.22
C SER A 109 8.98 4.80 -17.45
N ILE A 110 10.27 4.57 -17.24
CA ILE A 110 10.90 3.25 -17.33
C ILE A 110 10.44 2.39 -16.15
N GLN A 111 10.47 2.95 -14.94
CA GLN A 111 10.03 2.27 -13.72
C GLN A 111 8.56 1.85 -13.78
N LYS A 112 7.69 2.75 -14.28
CA LYS A 112 6.25 2.48 -14.47
C LYS A 112 6.00 1.30 -15.40
N ARG A 113 6.67 1.26 -16.57
CA ARG A 113 6.52 0.14 -17.52
C ARG A 113 6.84 -1.21 -16.89
N MET A 114 7.82 -1.27 -15.99
CA MET A 114 8.16 -2.51 -15.28
C MET A 114 7.02 -2.97 -14.37
N ILE A 115 6.45 -2.05 -13.61
CA ILE A 115 5.33 -2.34 -12.72
C ILE A 115 4.05 -2.64 -13.49
N GLU A 116 3.77 -1.93 -14.59
CA GLU A 116 2.65 -2.22 -15.50
C GLU A 116 2.75 -3.64 -16.06
N ASN A 117 3.95 -4.06 -16.51
CA ASN A 117 4.18 -5.43 -16.95
C ASN A 117 3.94 -6.46 -15.84
N ALA A 118 4.33 -6.16 -14.60
CA ALA A 118 4.05 -7.02 -13.46
C ALA A 118 2.54 -7.13 -13.21
N ILE A 119 1.82 -6.00 -13.20
CA ILE A 119 0.36 -5.93 -13.03
C ILE A 119 -0.35 -6.73 -14.12
N MET A 120 0.04 -6.58 -15.39
CA MET A 120 -0.58 -7.30 -16.51
C MET A 120 -0.52 -8.82 -16.35
N LEU A 121 0.56 -9.34 -15.76
CA LEU A 121 0.75 -10.78 -15.52
C LEU A 121 -0.12 -11.33 -14.37
N VAL A 122 -0.59 -10.46 -13.47
CA VAL A 122 -1.32 -10.84 -12.24
C VAL A 122 -2.59 -10.03 -12.04
N ASN A 123 -3.16 -9.46 -13.11
CA ASN A 123 -4.25 -8.47 -13.05
C ASN A 123 -5.52 -8.98 -12.37
N ASN A 124 -5.75 -10.30 -12.36
CA ASN A 124 -6.91 -10.95 -11.75
C ASN A 124 -6.66 -11.44 -10.32
N THR A 125 -5.59 -10.99 -9.67
CA THR A 125 -5.20 -11.42 -8.33
C THR A 125 -5.22 -10.24 -7.35
N ARG A 126 -5.32 -10.54 -6.04
CA ARG A 126 -5.18 -9.53 -4.97
C ARG A 126 -3.72 -9.15 -4.70
N SER A 127 -2.89 -9.04 -5.74
CA SER A 127 -1.48 -8.68 -5.61
C SER A 127 -1.30 -7.15 -5.49
N TYR A 128 -1.84 -6.58 -4.41
CA TYR A 128 -1.92 -5.13 -4.18
C TYR A 128 -0.58 -4.40 -4.13
N MET A 129 0.51 -5.10 -3.78
CA MET A 129 1.87 -4.54 -3.76
C MET A 129 2.22 -3.80 -5.06
N TYR A 130 1.96 -4.41 -6.22
CA TYR A 130 2.29 -3.79 -7.50
C TYR A 130 1.48 -2.50 -7.74
N TYR A 131 0.21 -2.51 -7.35
CA TYR A 131 -0.65 -1.34 -7.45
C TYR A 131 -0.24 -0.22 -6.50
N PHE A 132 0.22 -0.55 -5.28
CA PHE A 132 0.75 0.44 -4.34
C PHE A 132 2.03 1.10 -4.86
N ILE A 133 2.94 0.32 -5.47
CA ILE A 133 4.12 0.87 -6.13
C ILE A 133 3.70 1.73 -7.33
N TYR A 134 2.74 1.29 -8.13
CA TYR A 134 2.24 2.07 -9.26
C TYR A 134 1.62 3.40 -8.81
N MET A 135 0.80 3.39 -7.75
CA MET A 135 0.28 4.62 -7.13
C MET A 135 1.41 5.54 -6.69
N TYR A 136 2.47 5.01 -6.05
CA TYR A 136 3.63 5.81 -5.65
C TYR A 136 4.28 6.51 -6.84
N LEU A 137 4.48 5.79 -7.95
CA LEU A 137 5.03 6.37 -9.19
C LEU A 137 4.12 7.45 -9.78
N LEU A 138 2.80 7.27 -9.72
CA LEU A 138 1.85 8.31 -10.13
C LEU A 138 1.90 9.54 -9.23
N LEU A 139 2.09 9.37 -7.92
CA LEU A 139 2.25 10.48 -6.98
C LEU A 139 3.53 11.30 -7.28
N GLN A 140 4.62 10.63 -7.67
CA GLN A 140 5.85 11.30 -8.11
C GLN A 140 5.65 12.14 -9.38
N GLU A 141 4.75 11.71 -10.29
CA GLU A 141 4.36 12.46 -11.49
C GLU A 141 3.22 13.49 -11.23
N GLU A 142 2.84 13.71 -9.97
CA GLU A 142 1.72 14.57 -9.56
C GLU A 142 0.35 14.16 -10.17
N LYS A 143 0.20 12.90 -10.59
CA LYS A 143 -1.04 12.34 -11.17
C LYS A 143 -2.05 11.93 -10.09
N TYR A 144 -2.36 12.87 -9.20
CA TYR A 144 -3.19 12.63 -8.02
C TYR A 144 -4.62 12.18 -8.35
N PHE A 145 -5.20 12.67 -9.44
CA PHE A 145 -6.55 12.26 -9.89
C PHE A 145 -6.64 10.78 -10.23
N GLU A 146 -5.59 10.22 -10.83
CA GLU A 146 -5.54 8.79 -11.20
C GLU A 146 -5.47 7.92 -9.93
N VAL A 147 -4.66 8.34 -8.96
CA VAL A 147 -4.53 7.69 -7.66
C VAL A 147 -5.84 7.74 -6.88
N GLU A 148 -6.48 8.90 -6.83
CA GLU A 148 -7.80 9.10 -6.19
C GLU A 148 -8.87 8.21 -6.82
N ALA A 149 -8.92 8.14 -8.16
CA ALA A 149 -9.88 7.30 -8.87
C ALA A 149 -9.67 5.81 -8.58
N TYR A 150 -8.41 5.36 -8.51
CA TYR A 150 -8.08 3.99 -8.15
C TYR A 150 -8.49 3.65 -6.72
N ILE A 151 -8.17 4.51 -5.74
CA ILE A 151 -8.57 4.30 -4.34
C ILE A 151 -10.09 4.24 -4.23
N LYS A 152 -10.80 5.16 -4.90
CA LYS A 152 -12.26 5.18 -4.94
C LYS A 152 -12.82 3.85 -5.44
N GLU A 153 -12.29 3.33 -6.53
CA GLU A 153 -12.70 2.04 -7.08
C GLU A 153 -12.50 0.93 -6.04
N LYS A 154 -11.31 0.79 -5.45
CA LYS A 154 -11.04 -0.25 -4.45
C LYS A 154 -11.85 -0.13 -3.17
N CYS A 155 -12.16 1.09 -2.74
CA CYS A 155 -13.07 1.33 -1.61
C CYS A 155 -14.49 0.80 -1.88
N THR A 156 -14.88 0.67 -3.15
CA THR A 156 -16.20 0.15 -3.55
C THR A 156 -16.20 -1.33 -3.92
N THR A 157 -15.11 -1.86 -4.48
CA THR A 157 -15.08 -3.20 -5.08
C THR A 157 -14.41 -4.26 -4.21
N ASP A 158 -13.38 -3.92 -3.41
CA ASP A 158 -12.61 -4.89 -2.61
C ASP A 158 -12.07 -4.25 -1.32
N ARG A 159 -12.93 -3.45 -0.67
CA ARG A 159 -12.58 -2.54 0.44
C ARG A 159 -11.72 -3.20 1.53
N ASP A 160 -12.19 -4.31 2.07
CA ASP A 160 -11.60 -4.90 3.28
C ASP A 160 -10.22 -5.50 2.99
N TYR A 161 -10.05 -6.16 1.83
CA TYR A 161 -8.76 -6.67 1.38
C TYR A 161 -7.81 -5.53 1.02
N PHE A 162 -8.28 -4.52 0.28
CA PHE A 162 -7.45 -3.36 -0.04
C PHE A 162 -6.87 -2.71 1.22
N PHE A 163 -7.69 -2.49 2.24
CA PHE A 163 -7.24 -1.88 3.50
C PHE A 163 -6.36 -2.80 4.35
N SER A 164 -6.61 -4.10 4.39
CA SER A 164 -5.76 -5.03 5.14
C SER A 164 -4.34 -5.10 4.58
N TYR A 165 -4.19 -5.00 3.26
CA TYR A 165 -2.88 -4.90 2.62
C TYR A 165 -2.27 -3.51 2.76
N LEU A 166 -3.03 -2.43 2.55
CA LEU A 166 -2.51 -1.06 2.61
C LEU A 166 -1.95 -0.71 4.00
N PHE A 167 -2.62 -1.19 5.06
CA PHE A 167 -2.21 -0.97 6.45
C PHE A 167 -1.43 -2.14 7.05
N GLN A 168 -0.82 -2.98 6.21
CA GLN A 168 -0.01 -4.09 6.67
C GLN A 168 1.18 -3.60 7.51
N ILE A 169 1.30 -4.17 8.71
CA ILE A 169 2.40 -3.91 9.63
C ILE A 169 3.51 -4.93 9.37
N ASP A 170 4.74 -4.46 9.31
CA ASP A 170 5.93 -5.31 9.26
C ASP A 170 6.15 -5.98 10.63
N GLY A 171 6.29 -7.30 10.62
CA GLY A 171 6.48 -8.09 11.83
C GLY A 171 7.86 -7.94 12.48
N TYR A 172 8.85 -7.38 11.78
CA TYR A 172 10.22 -7.24 12.28
C TYR A 172 10.43 -5.96 13.08
N ASP A 173 9.88 -4.82 12.62
CA ASP A 173 10.13 -3.51 13.22
C ASP A 173 8.86 -2.79 13.71
N ASN A 174 7.68 -3.40 13.51
CA ASN A 174 6.37 -2.85 13.87
C ASN A 174 6.11 -1.48 13.19
N THR A 175 6.51 -1.35 11.93
CA THR A 175 6.23 -0.20 11.06
C THR A 175 5.22 -0.56 9.97
N LEU A 176 4.71 0.44 9.23
CA LEU A 176 3.82 0.20 8.09
C LEU A 176 4.65 -0.10 6.84
N LEU A 177 4.40 -1.26 6.23
CA LEU A 177 5.12 -1.74 5.06
C LEU A 177 5.06 -0.74 3.88
N TYR A 178 3.91 -0.08 3.71
CA TYR A 178 3.68 0.87 2.61
C TYR A 178 3.69 2.34 3.08
N SER A 179 4.46 2.64 4.14
CA SER A 179 4.58 4.00 4.70
C SER A 179 4.96 5.08 3.68
N PHE A 180 5.73 4.74 2.64
CA PHE A 180 6.08 5.64 1.54
C PHE A 180 4.87 6.29 0.86
N LEU A 181 3.77 5.56 0.68
CA LEU A 181 2.55 6.12 0.07
C LEU A 181 1.96 7.23 0.92
N PHE A 182 1.93 7.03 2.24
CA PHE A 182 1.36 8.01 3.15
C PHE A 182 2.20 9.28 3.19
N PHE A 183 3.52 9.17 3.12
CA PHE A 183 4.40 10.33 2.98
C PHE A 183 4.12 11.10 1.69
N GLU A 184 3.87 10.43 0.57
CA GLU A 184 3.48 11.09 -0.66
C GLU A 184 2.10 11.76 -0.58
N PHE A 185 1.11 11.11 0.03
CA PHE A 185 -0.20 11.73 0.23
C PHE A 185 -0.11 13.02 1.03
N LEU A 186 0.73 13.04 2.07
CA LEU A 186 0.91 14.23 2.89
C LEU A 186 1.52 15.38 2.09
N LYS A 187 2.33 15.12 1.06
CA LYS A 187 2.97 16.14 0.19
C LYS A 187 2.00 16.93 -0.67
N ILE A 188 0.78 16.44 -0.89
CA ILE A 188 -0.22 17.06 -1.76
C ILE A 188 -0.70 18.39 -1.15
N GLN A 189 -0.47 19.52 -1.85
CA GLN A 189 -0.85 20.86 -1.37
C GLN A 189 -2.37 21.05 -1.28
N ASP A 190 -3.12 20.59 -2.28
CA ASP A 190 -4.59 20.67 -2.35
C ASP A 190 -5.27 19.33 -2.05
N ILE A 191 -4.85 18.64 -0.98
CA ILE A 191 -5.30 17.27 -0.69
C ILE A 191 -6.82 17.12 -0.60
N ILE A 192 -7.54 18.19 -0.26
CA ILE A 192 -9.00 18.26 -0.15
C ILE A 192 -9.70 17.94 -1.48
N LYS A 193 -9.04 18.14 -2.63
CA LYS A 193 -9.55 17.74 -3.95
C LYS A 193 -9.65 16.22 -4.10
N TYR A 194 -9.02 15.46 -3.20
CA TYR A 194 -8.88 14.01 -3.24
C TYR A 194 -9.47 13.38 -1.96
N PRO A 195 -10.80 13.36 -1.80
CA PRO A 195 -11.46 12.91 -0.58
C PRO A 195 -11.16 11.45 -0.19
N PHE A 196 -10.89 10.56 -1.14
CA PHE A 196 -10.53 9.16 -0.83
C PHE A 196 -9.10 9.04 -0.32
N ILE A 197 -8.16 9.83 -0.85
CA ILE A 197 -6.82 9.97 -0.24
C ILE A 197 -6.94 10.52 1.19
N CYS A 198 -7.73 11.58 1.41
CA CYS A 198 -8.01 12.09 2.76
C CYS A 198 -8.56 11.00 3.69
N PHE A 199 -9.51 10.19 3.20
CA PHE A 199 -10.09 9.09 3.97
C PHE A 199 -9.05 8.05 4.39
N ILE A 200 -8.10 7.70 3.52
CA ILE A 200 -6.98 6.82 3.88
C ILE A 200 -6.18 7.41 5.04
N LEU A 201 -5.82 8.69 4.97
CA LEU A 201 -5.04 9.35 6.02
C LEU A 201 -5.78 9.40 7.36
N CYS A 202 -7.11 9.52 7.33
CA CYS A 202 -7.93 9.43 8.55
C CYS A 202 -7.83 8.03 9.17
N LYS A 203 -7.99 6.97 8.36
CA LYS A 203 -7.85 5.59 8.83
C LYS A 203 -6.44 5.27 9.32
N LEU A 204 -5.41 5.82 8.66
CA LEU A 204 -4.02 5.67 9.07
C LEU A 204 -3.82 6.16 10.51
N PHE A 205 -4.43 7.28 10.87
CA PHE A 205 -4.36 7.82 12.22
C PHE A 205 -4.93 6.84 13.27
N ASP A 206 -6.08 6.23 12.96
CA ASP A 206 -6.67 5.21 13.83
C ASP A 206 -5.74 4.00 13.99
N VAL A 207 -5.15 3.52 12.89
CA VAL A 207 -4.20 2.39 12.88
C VAL A 207 -2.97 2.70 13.73
N ILE A 208 -2.34 3.86 13.55
CA ILE A 208 -1.16 4.28 14.33
C ILE A 208 -1.50 4.33 15.83
N LYS A 209 -2.66 4.89 16.18
CA LYS A 209 -3.12 5.01 17.56
C LYS A 209 -3.40 3.65 18.21
N ILE A 210 -4.10 2.76 17.50
CA ILE A 210 -4.46 1.42 17.99
C ILE A 210 -3.21 0.56 18.19
N HIS A 211 -2.29 0.56 17.22
CA HIS A 211 -1.15 -0.35 17.19
C HIS A 211 0.12 0.22 17.83
N LYS A 212 0.08 1.46 18.35
CA LYS A 212 1.23 2.16 18.97
C LYS A 212 2.49 2.06 18.10
N LEU A 213 2.32 2.23 16.79
CA LEU A 213 3.39 2.04 15.83
C LEU A 213 4.54 3.00 16.12
N LYS A 214 5.78 2.53 15.93
CA LYS A 214 6.96 3.39 16.01
C LYS A 214 6.99 4.26 14.75
N CYS A 215 6.54 5.48 14.92
CA CYS A 215 6.73 6.52 13.93
C CYS A 215 8.13 7.12 14.15
N ASP A 216 9.12 6.71 13.34
CA ASP A 216 10.40 7.45 13.22
C ASP A 216 10.10 8.79 12.53
N ILE A 217 9.66 9.79 13.31
CA ILE A 217 9.13 11.04 12.77
C ILE A 217 9.72 12.20 13.57
N ASN A 218 10.83 12.73 13.06
CA ASN A 218 11.37 14.03 13.45
C ASN A 218 10.91 15.16 12.51
N ASP A 219 9.89 14.92 11.68
CA ASP A 219 9.47 15.85 10.65
C ASP A 219 8.37 16.79 11.16
N LYS A 220 8.73 18.03 11.48
CA LYS A 220 7.81 19.10 11.91
C LYS A 220 6.65 19.29 10.92
N LEU A 221 6.90 19.05 9.63
CA LEU A 221 5.92 19.08 8.55
C LEU A 221 4.85 17.98 8.69
N TYR A 222 5.21 16.79 9.18
CA TYR A 222 4.27 15.71 9.46
C TYR A 222 3.33 16.08 10.60
N LEU A 223 3.85 16.65 11.69
CA LEU A 223 3.03 17.11 12.81
C LEU A 223 2.12 18.28 12.42
N GLU A 224 2.58 19.23 11.61
CA GLU A 224 1.73 20.32 11.11
C GLU A 224 0.62 19.81 10.18
N ARG A 225 0.92 18.86 9.30
CA ARG A 225 -0.09 18.28 8.39
C ARG A 225 -1.02 17.32 9.09
N LEU A 226 -0.53 16.54 10.07
CA LEU A 226 -1.37 15.79 10.98
C LEU A 226 -2.27 16.71 11.78
N ASN A 227 -1.75 17.80 12.35
CA ASN A 227 -2.58 18.77 13.06
C ASN A 227 -3.61 19.41 12.12
N THR A 228 -3.28 19.62 10.85
CA THR A 228 -4.23 20.10 9.84
C THR A 228 -5.33 19.07 9.56
N ILE A 229 -4.97 17.79 9.40
CA ILE A 229 -5.91 16.67 9.19
C ILE A 229 -6.75 16.43 10.45
N VAL A 230 -6.15 16.47 11.64
CA VAL A 230 -6.81 16.32 12.93
C VAL A 230 -7.72 17.51 13.22
N ASN A 231 -7.34 18.75 12.90
CA ASN A 231 -8.21 19.92 13.00
C ASN A 231 -9.38 19.82 12.01
N PHE A 232 -9.13 19.35 10.78
CA PHE A 232 -10.17 19.05 9.80
C PHE A 232 -11.13 17.96 10.30
N LEU A 233 -10.59 16.88 10.89
CA LEU A 233 -11.37 15.77 11.45
C LEU A 233 -12.11 16.15 12.73
N ASN A 234 -11.56 17.02 13.56
CA ASN A 234 -12.19 17.54 14.77
C ASN A 234 -13.32 18.50 14.43
N THR A 235 -13.16 19.30 13.39
CA THR A 235 -14.26 20.07 12.79
C THR A 235 -15.37 19.14 12.26
N PHE A 236 -14.98 17.95 11.81
CA PHE A 236 -15.89 16.89 11.38
C PHE A 236 -16.55 16.13 12.54
N SER A 237 -15.90 15.97 13.70
CA SER A 237 -16.38 15.17 14.83
C SER A 237 -17.23 15.96 15.83
N GLU A 238 -17.03 17.28 15.95
CA GLU A 238 -17.98 18.17 16.64
C GLU A 238 -19.35 18.21 15.96
N CYS A 239 -19.40 17.83 14.67
CA CYS A 239 -20.62 17.44 14.02
C CYS A 239 -20.77 15.93 14.18
N ASN A 240 -21.70 15.42 15.00
CA ASN A 240 -22.05 13.99 15.06
C ASN A 240 -22.58 13.50 13.69
N VAL A 241 -21.69 13.33 12.70
CA VAL A 241 -21.99 12.83 11.36
C VAL A 241 -21.57 11.38 11.36
N ASN A 242 -22.51 10.50 11.70
CA ASN A 242 -22.43 9.11 11.30
C ASN A 242 -22.31 9.07 9.78
N PHE A 243 -21.12 8.77 9.29
CA PHE A 243 -20.86 8.54 7.87
C PHE A 243 -21.44 7.20 7.43
N ASN A 244 -22.77 7.13 7.36
CA ASN A 244 -23.46 6.14 6.55
C ASN A 244 -23.49 6.65 5.10
N TYR A 245 -22.45 6.31 4.34
CA TYR A 245 -22.39 6.61 2.91
C TYR A 245 -23.20 5.57 2.13
N SER A 246 -24.43 5.92 1.76
CA SER A 246 -25.08 5.35 0.57
C SER A 246 -25.11 6.44 -0.49
N THR A 247 -24.31 6.31 -1.56
CA THR A 247 -24.17 7.37 -2.60
C THR A 247 -25.03 7.09 -3.84
N GLY A 248 -26.23 6.55 -3.65
CA GLY A 248 -27.17 6.27 -4.74
C GLY A 248 -28.02 7.49 -5.16
N ALA A 249 -28.59 7.45 -6.37
CA ALA A 249 -29.65 8.39 -6.77
C ALA A 249 -30.84 8.34 -5.78
N VAL A 250 -31.13 7.15 -5.25
CA VAL A 250 -32.06 6.92 -4.14
C VAL A 250 -31.69 7.80 -2.95
N TYR A 251 -30.45 7.76 -2.45
CA TYR A 251 -30.02 8.60 -1.32
C TYR A 251 -30.16 10.11 -1.58
N ARG A 252 -29.94 10.58 -2.81
CA ARG A 252 -30.13 11.99 -3.17
C ARG A 252 -31.60 12.39 -3.07
N VAL A 253 -32.49 11.55 -3.57
CA VAL A 253 -33.95 11.73 -3.44
C VAL A 253 -34.35 11.66 -1.97
N GLU A 254 -33.82 10.67 -1.22
CA GLU A 254 -34.13 10.49 0.19
C GLU A 254 -33.66 11.66 1.08
N ASN A 255 -32.66 12.42 0.62
CA ASN A 255 -32.12 13.56 1.34
C ASN A 255 -32.80 14.90 1.07
N GLN A 256 -33.70 14.97 0.08
CA GLN A 256 -34.50 16.17 -0.16
C GLN A 256 -35.48 16.39 1.01
N LEU A 257 -35.70 17.66 1.37
CA LEU A 257 -36.61 18.01 2.45
C LEU A 257 -38.04 17.51 2.19
N SER A 258 -38.49 17.62 0.93
CA SER A 258 -39.79 17.10 0.47
C SER A 258 -39.95 15.61 0.74
N TYR A 259 -38.93 14.80 0.45
CA TYR A 259 -38.96 13.36 0.70
C TYR A 259 -38.99 13.04 2.20
N LYS A 260 -38.19 13.73 3.02
CA LYS A 260 -38.17 13.51 4.48
C LYS A 260 -39.51 13.84 5.13
N ILE A 261 -40.12 14.95 4.73
CA ILE A 261 -41.46 15.33 5.19
C ILE A 261 -42.50 14.32 4.69
N GLY A 262 -42.45 13.92 3.42
CA GLY A 262 -43.34 12.91 2.84
C GLY A 262 -43.26 11.58 3.59
N LYS A 263 -42.06 11.13 3.97
CA LYS A 263 -41.85 9.90 4.74
C LYS A 263 -42.46 9.99 6.15
N ILE A 264 -42.38 11.14 6.82
CA ILE A 264 -43.02 11.37 8.13
C ILE A 264 -44.55 11.29 7.99
N LEU A 265 -45.11 11.94 6.97
CA LEU A 265 -46.55 11.95 6.72
C LEU A 265 -47.10 10.56 6.38
N ILE A 266 -46.41 9.77 5.55
CA ILE A 266 -46.82 8.40 5.18
C ILE A 266 -46.81 7.45 6.40
N ASN A 267 -45.90 7.68 7.34
CA ASN A 267 -45.77 6.86 8.54
C ASN A 267 -46.75 7.26 9.66
N THR A 268 -47.48 8.36 9.48
CA THR A 268 -48.47 8.84 10.44
C THR A 268 -49.79 8.11 10.21
N LYS A 269 -50.12 7.13 11.07
CA LYS A 269 -51.27 6.23 10.89
C LYS A 269 -52.29 6.23 12.03
N ASP A 270 -51.94 6.80 13.17
CA ASP A 270 -52.73 6.77 14.41
C ASP A 270 -52.73 8.14 15.11
N ILE A 271 -53.70 8.36 16.00
CA ILE A 271 -53.89 9.67 16.66
C ILE A 271 -52.61 10.13 17.40
N LYS A 272 -51.82 9.21 17.96
CA LYS A 272 -50.56 9.57 18.63
C LYS A 272 -49.47 10.00 17.65
N SER A 273 -49.38 9.39 16.46
CA SER A 273 -48.44 9.84 15.43
C SER A 273 -48.88 11.18 14.81
N ILE A 274 -50.19 11.42 14.67
CA ILE A 274 -50.73 12.70 14.16
C ILE A 274 -50.30 13.87 15.05
N LEU A 275 -50.32 13.69 16.38
CA LEU A 275 -49.89 14.72 17.33
C LEU A 275 -48.37 14.93 17.34
N LYS A 276 -47.58 13.91 16.98
CA LYS A 276 -46.10 13.98 16.93
C LYS A 276 -45.54 14.50 15.61
N ALA A 277 -46.25 14.26 14.50
CA ALA A 277 -45.80 14.61 13.16
C ALA A 277 -45.40 16.08 12.98
N PRO A 278 -46.12 17.09 13.56
CA PRO A 278 -45.69 18.49 13.45
C PRO A 278 -44.31 18.76 14.06
N ILE A 279 -44.01 18.13 15.20
CA ILE A 279 -42.72 18.29 15.89
C ILE A 279 -41.61 17.62 15.06
N GLU A 280 -41.85 16.42 14.56
CA GLU A 280 -40.89 15.68 13.71
C GLU A 280 -40.60 16.41 12.40
N ILE A 281 -41.62 17.02 11.78
CA ILE A 281 -41.47 17.84 10.58
C ILE A 281 -40.63 19.07 10.89
N ILE A 282 -40.91 19.80 11.98
CA ILE A 282 -40.14 20.98 12.38
C ILE A 282 -38.67 20.61 12.61
N MET A 283 -38.41 19.51 13.31
CA MET A 283 -37.05 19.02 13.54
C MET A 283 -36.34 18.66 12.23
N SER A 284 -37.02 17.97 11.31
CA SER A 284 -36.49 17.61 9.98
C SER A 284 -36.14 18.86 9.14
N VAL A 285 -36.99 19.89 9.18
CA VAL A 285 -36.76 21.17 8.50
C VAL A 285 -35.56 21.92 9.09
N LEU A 286 -35.45 21.98 10.42
CA LEU A 286 -34.34 22.65 11.11
C LEU A 286 -33.00 21.97 10.80
N GLU A 287 -32.95 20.64 10.83
CA GLU A 287 -31.76 19.88 10.45
C GLU A 287 -31.36 20.10 8.99
N HIS A 288 -32.33 20.10 8.07
CA HIS A 288 -32.07 20.33 6.65
C HIS A 288 -31.53 21.75 6.39
N LYS A 289 -32.14 22.78 7.00
CA LYS A 289 -31.67 24.18 6.89
C LYS A 289 -30.25 24.36 7.44
N ARG A 290 -29.91 23.67 8.54
CA ARG A 290 -28.53 23.67 9.10
C ARG A 290 -27.52 23.07 8.11
N LYS A 291 -27.84 21.93 7.49
CA LYS A 291 -26.98 21.28 6.48
C LYS A 291 -26.75 22.15 5.24
N VAL A 292 -27.78 22.81 4.72
CA VAL A 292 -27.66 23.71 3.56
C VAL A 292 -26.80 24.95 3.88
N LYS A 293 -26.99 25.54 5.07
CA LYS A 293 -26.19 26.70 5.53
C LYS A 293 -24.72 26.34 5.74
N PHE A 294 -24.43 25.11 6.14
CA PHE A 294 -23.08 24.56 6.29
C PHE A 294 -22.36 24.42 4.94
N ILE A 295 -23.00 23.81 3.94
CA ILE A 295 -22.43 23.67 2.58
C ILE A 295 -22.10 25.04 1.97
N LYS A 296 -22.95 26.05 2.21
CA LYS A 296 -22.74 27.42 1.73
C LYS A 296 -21.60 28.16 2.45
N ARG A 297 -21.26 27.79 3.69
CA ARG A 297 -20.11 28.34 4.44
C ARG A 297 -18.81 27.65 4.06
N LEU A 298 -18.85 26.35 3.81
CA LEU A 298 -17.73 25.55 3.30
C LEU A 298 -17.19 26.13 1.99
N SER A 299 -18.07 26.51 1.06
CA SER A 299 -17.66 27.09 -0.23
C SER A 299 -17.02 28.48 -0.12
N ILE A 300 -17.34 29.24 0.93
CA ILE A 300 -16.77 30.58 1.17
C ILE A 300 -15.39 30.47 1.83
N LEU A 301 -15.20 29.52 2.75
CA LEU A 301 -13.92 29.32 3.45
C LEU A 301 -12.82 28.80 2.51
N ILE A 302 -13.18 27.87 1.61
CA ILE A 302 -12.30 27.32 0.55
C ILE A 302 -11.75 28.43 -0.36
N LYS A 303 -12.52 29.51 -0.57
CA LYS A 303 -12.14 30.62 -1.46
C LYS A 303 -11.04 31.52 -0.88
N ASN A 304 -10.85 31.51 0.44
CA ASN A 304 -9.98 32.46 1.14
C ASN A 304 -8.59 31.89 1.53
N MET A 305 -8.31 30.60 1.32
CA MET A 305 -7.07 29.92 1.76
C MET A 305 -5.96 29.82 0.69
N LEU A 306 -6.10 30.46 -0.48
CA LEU A 306 -5.13 30.41 -1.59
C LEU A 306 -4.01 31.48 -1.46
N CYS A 307 -2.85 31.18 -0.84
CA CYS A 307 -1.52 31.83 -1.04
C CYS A 307 -0.41 31.22 -0.14
N PRO A 308 0.91 31.22 -0.50
CA PRO A 308 1.65 29.99 -0.91
C PRO A 308 2.95 29.59 -0.15
N LEU A 309 3.35 28.29 -0.33
CA LEU A 309 4.69 27.62 -0.52
C LEU A 309 5.82 27.77 0.56
N LEU A 310 6.81 26.87 0.87
CA LEU A 310 7.68 25.89 0.13
C LEU A 310 8.54 24.98 1.08
N ASN A 311 9.07 23.84 0.53
CA ASN A 311 10.34 23.08 0.82
C ASN A 311 10.49 22.14 2.05
N HIS A 312 11.16 20.95 2.07
CA HIS A 312 11.98 20.09 1.17
C HIS A 312 11.98 18.62 1.70
N ILE A 313 12.47 17.62 0.93
CA ILE A 313 12.47 16.15 1.21
C ILE A 313 13.88 15.55 1.06
N GLN A 314 14.33 14.70 2.00
CA GLN A 314 15.39 13.68 1.84
C GLN A 314 15.27 12.68 3.01
N ILE A 315 15.07 11.36 2.76
CA ILE A 315 15.40 10.17 3.60
C ILE A 315 14.63 8.96 3.00
N PHE A 316 15.29 8.04 2.28
CA PHE A 316 14.68 6.74 1.90
C PHE A 316 15.65 5.54 1.69
N MET A 317 16.93 5.59 2.08
CA MET A 317 17.91 4.52 1.74
C MET A 317 18.30 3.58 2.90
N ARG A 318 17.39 3.12 3.76
CA ARG A 318 17.79 2.23 4.89
C ARG A 318 17.02 0.92 5.07
N LEU A 319 16.08 0.59 4.19
CA LEU A 319 15.15 -0.54 4.42
C LEU A 319 15.38 -1.77 3.55
N TYR A 320 16.52 -1.88 2.83
CA TYR A 320 16.79 -3.04 1.97
C TYR A 320 18.18 -3.67 2.11
N ASP A 321 18.86 -3.49 3.27
CA ASP A 321 20.11 -4.18 3.62
C ASP A 321 19.93 -5.26 4.71
#